data_AF-A0A6A6X505-F1
#
_entry.id   AF-A0A6A6X505-F1
#
_cell.length_a   1.000
_cell.length_b   1.000
_cell.length_c   1.000
_cell.angle_alpha   90.00
_cell.angle_beta   90.00
_cell.angle_gamma   90.00
#
_symmetry.space_group_name_H-M   'P 1'
#
loop_
_entity.id
_entity.type
_entity.pdbx_description
1 polymer ?
#
loop_
_entity_poly.entity_id
_entity_poly.type
_entity_poly.pdbx_seq_one_letter_code
_entity_poly.pdbx_strand_id
1 'polypeptide(L)'
;MPPRLRPSTLSSAISTCPPVRPQCISQSPRISREFSQTSCQRITKRRRLFYEWLNTTGASLKEPIPGSTNYLGAYDRYGNLIRAAPGWQRNKAENTKKDSEKGAEQATQPGGQEVEDDLEMSARRDEQKKGNAKQENQLPPETAEDLRPFPMNHHFRSQPVLSEDLREAIYQRVKRDGATVALASVEFGVSNERVGAVVRLKQLEKEWIAQGKRLAIPYSKAVLDMVPTTPYVDPTKAKNKYIRPITHEAINDLIVHPATRQQLFVPVAESRHFTRVDAGKAFDNNLLPADDRIPHPELVLAERESAMGLSFEERKALALERMEQEEEKRRRKQDKEQAYLRSLKTVPKRRWDFVFKDVSVDSVGIDGRDHRGVGWRYGMPHEDRKRGQVKIPTKVDA
;
A
#
# COMPACT_ATOMS: atom_id res chain seq x y z
N MET A 1 35.24 -24.11 -42.39
CA MET A 1 36.40 -23.40 -42.97
C MET A 1 36.11 -21.90 -43.00
N PRO A 2 37.09 -21.03 -42.68
CA PRO A 2 36.87 -19.61 -42.35
C PRO A 2 36.87 -18.70 -43.60
N PRO A 3 36.25 -17.51 -43.55
CA PRO A 3 36.44 -16.48 -44.56
C PRO A 3 37.64 -15.56 -44.26
N ARG A 4 38.29 -15.12 -45.35
CA ARG A 4 39.58 -14.44 -45.43
C ARG A 4 39.45 -12.91 -45.28
N LEU A 5 40.45 -12.33 -44.62
CA LEU A 5 40.72 -10.89 -44.53
C LEU A 5 41.22 -10.34 -45.88
N ARG A 6 40.83 -9.11 -46.22
CA ARG A 6 41.42 -8.29 -47.32
C ARG A 6 42.14 -7.08 -46.70
N PRO A 7 43.38 -6.75 -47.12
CA PRO A 7 44.00 -5.45 -46.89
C PRO A 7 43.90 -4.54 -48.12
N SER A 8 43.80 -3.23 -47.91
CA SER A 8 43.87 -2.18 -48.94
C SER A 8 45.19 -1.41 -48.88
N THR A 9 45.63 -0.99 -50.05
CA THR A 9 46.97 -0.54 -50.46
C THR A 9 47.30 0.95 -50.22
N LEU A 10 48.61 1.19 -50.19
CA LEU A 10 49.47 2.41 -50.17
C LEU A 10 49.00 3.60 -51.07
N SER A 11 49.40 4.87 -50.89
CA SER A 11 50.77 5.40 -51.03
C SER A 11 50.99 6.85 -50.53
N SER A 12 52.25 7.13 -50.23
CA SER A 12 52.90 8.37 -49.75
C SER A 12 53.31 9.35 -50.87
N ALA A 13 53.27 10.65 -50.60
CA ALA A 13 54.01 11.68 -51.36
C ALA A 13 54.55 12.78 -50.42
N ILE A 14 55.81 13.14 -50.65
CA ILE A 14 56.62 14.14 -49.94
C ILE A 14 56.59 15.44 -50.76
N SER A 15 56.50 16.60 -50.12
CA SER A 15 56.85 17.89 -50.73
C SER A 15 57.45 18.84 -49.69
N THR A 16 58.61 19.39 -50.05
CA THR A 16 59.53 20.26 -49.30
C THR A 16 59.29 21.74 -49.62
N CYS A 17 59.37 22.62 -48.62
CA CYS A 17 59.49 24.09 -48.77
C CYS A 17 60.35 24.70 -47.62
N PRO A 18 60.94 25.91 -47.80
CA PRO A 18 62.22 26.35 -47.20
C PRO A 18 62.08 27.23 -45.92
N PRO A 19 63.19 27.66 -45.27
CA PRO A 19 63.18 28.16 -43.90
C PRO A 19 63.09 29.70 -43.80
N VAL A 20 62.27 30.20 -42.88
CA VAL A 20 62.24 31.61 -42.48
C VAL A 20 62.28 31.69 -40.95
N ARG A 21 63.36 32.27 -40.41
CA ARG A 21 63.49 32.68 -39.01
C ARG A 21 62.45 33.77 -38.69
N PRO A 22 61.82 33.73 -37.51
CA PRO A 22 61.42 34.95 -36.83
C PRO A 22 62.19 35.15 -35.52
N GLN A 23 62.50 36.41 -35.28
CA GLN A 23 63.24 36.93 -34.15
C GLN A 23 62.52 36.72 -32.82
N CYS A 24 63.31 36.60 -31.76
CA CYS A 24 62.87 36.58 -30.38
C CYS A 24 62.15 37.90 -30.03
N ILE A 25 60.85 37.82 -29.73
CA ILE A 25 60.16 38.83 -28.92
C ILE A 25 59.89 38.16 -27.58
N SER A 26 60.57 38.67 -26.55
CA SER A 26 60.34 38.32 -25.16
C SER A 26 58.88 38.61 -24.78
N GLN A 27 58.07 37.56 -24.67
CA GLN A 27 56.81 37.63 -23.93
C GLN A 27 56.99 36.90 -22.60
N SER A 28 56.67 37.60 -21.52
CA SER A 28 56.73 37.14 -20.15
C SER A 28 56.05 35.79 -19.98
N PRO A 29 56.59 34.88 -19.14
CA PRO A 29 55.97 33.60 -18.89
C PRO A 29 54.57 33.85 -18.36
N ARG A 30 53.55 33.42 -19.11
CA ARG A 30 52.18 33.36 -18.60
C ARG A 30 52.22 32.45 -17.40
N ILE A 31 52.01 33.06 -16.24
CA ILE A 31 51.78 32.41 -14.95
C ILE A 31 50.83 31.25 -15.21
N SER A 32 51.27 30.09 -14.74
CA SER A 32 50.49 28.87 -14.57
C SER A 32 49.00 29.16 -14.47
N ARG A 33 48.19 28.45 -15.26
CA ARG A 33 46.78 28.28 -14.94
C ARG A 33 46.70 27.72 -13.53
N GLU A 34 46.52 28.59 -12.55
CA GLU A 34 46.02 28.22 -11.25
C GLU A 34 44.68 27.56 -11.52
N PHE A 35 44.62 26.24 -11.31
CA PHE A 35 43.35 25.59 -11.04
C PHE A 35 42.80 26.33 -9.83
N SER A 36 41.82 27.23 -10.05
CA SER A 36 41.19 28.01 -9.00
C SER A 36 40.63 27.08 -7.93
N GLN A 37 41.42 26.83 -6.89
CA GLN A 37 40.95 26.43 -5.57
C GLN A 37 40.40 27.66 -4.85
N THR A 38 39.57 28.46 -5.52
CA THR A 38 38.77 29.46 -4.80
C THR A 38 37.76 28.68 -4.01
N SER A 39 37.97 28.60 -2.69
CA SER A 39 36.95 28.17 -1.75
C SER A 39 35.68 28.94 -2.09
N CYS A 40 34.66 28.25 -2.58
CA CYS A 40 33.33 28.79 -2.81
C CYS A 40 32.75 29.19 -1.44
N GLN A 41 33.18 30.33 -0.90
CA GLN A 41 32.67 30.89 0.37
C GLN A 41 31.29 31.53 0.18
N ARG A 42 30.83 31.70 -1.06
CA ARG A 42 29.55 32.36 -1.36
C ARG A 42 28.48 31.34 -1.72
N ILE A 43 27.50 31.19 -0.83
CA ILE A 43 26.31 30.38 -1.06
C ILE A 43 25.61 30.85 -2.35
N THR A 44 25.38 29.93 -3.28
CA THR A 44 24.73 30.22 -4.56
C THR A 44 23.32 30.80 -4.34
N LYS A 45 22.82 31.61 -5.29
CA LYS A 45 21.46 32.19 -5.20
C LYS A 45 20.39 31.10 -4.99
N ARG A 46 20.52 29.95 -5.66
CA ARG A 46 19.61 28.80 -5.49
C ARG A 46 19.61 28.25 -4.07
N ARG A 47 20.79 28.10 -3.45
CA ARG A 47 20.87 27.64 -2.05
C ARG A 47 20.27 28.66 -1.08
N ARG A 48 20.46 29.96 -1.31
CA ARG A 48 19.84 31.02 -0.49
C ARG A 48 18.31 30.94 -0.53
N LEU A 49 17.73 30.88 -1.74
CA LEU A 49 16.28 30.73 -1.92
C LEU A 49 15.74 29.42 -1.31
N PHE A 50 16.51 28.33 -1.41
CA PHE A 50 16.13 27.06 -0.79
C PHE A 50 16.08 27.16 0.74
N TYR A 51 17.09 27.75 1.39
CA TYR A 51 17.09 27.91 2.84
C TYR A 51 16.07 28.93 3.33
N GLU A 52 15.79 29.97 2.54
CA GLU A 52 14.69 30.90 2.79
C GLU A 52 13.35 30.16 2.82
N TRP A 53 13.08 29.32 1.82
CA TRP A 53 11.89 28.46 1.79
C TRP A 53 11.85 27.47 2.97
N LEU A 54 12.98 26.80 3.26
CA LEU A 54 13.09 25.78 4.31
C LEU A 54 12.85 26.36 5.71
N ASN A 55 13.29 27.59 5.96
CA ASN A 55 13.14 28.26 7.25
C ASN A 55 11.78 28.95 7.41
N THR A 56 11.06 29.21 6.32
CA THR A 56 9.73 29.83 6.32
C THR A 56 8.66 28.75 6.12
N THR A 57 8.23 28.55 4.87
CA THR A 57 7.15 27.63 4.51
C THR A 57 7.47 26.16 4.79
N GLY A 58 8.72 25.72 4.56
CA GLY A 58 9.15 24.34 4.77
C GLY A 58 9.39 23.98 6.24
N ALA A 59 9.39 24.96 7.14
CA ALA A 59 9.66 24.72 8.56
C ALA A 59 8.57 23.86 9.22
N SER A 60 7.33 23.94 8.72
CA SER A 60 6.19 23.15 9.18
C SER A 60 6.34 21.65 8.91
N LEU A 61 7.13 21.28 7.89
CA LEU A 61 7.36 19.90 7.47
C LEU A 61 8.51 19.22 8.22
N LYS A 62 9.27 19.98 9.03
CA LYS A 62 10.40 19.45 9.79
C LYS A 62 9.98 18.36 10.78
N GLU A 63 8.82 18.52 11.39
CA GLU A 63 8.24 17.57 12.34
C GLU A 63 6.83 17.18 11.86
N PRO A 64 6.41 15.92 12.02
CA PRO A 64 5.07 15.49 11.62
C PRO A 64 4.01 16.13 12.51
N ILE A 65 2.79 16.30 12.00
CA ILE A 65 1.65 16.70 12.81
C ILE A 65 1.14 15.43 13.51
N PRO A 66 1.02 15.40 14.85
CA PRO A 66 0.59 14.19 15.55
C PRO A 66 -0.85 13.84 15.15
N GLY A 67 -1.06 12.59 14.72
CA GLY A 67 -2.38 12.08 14.35
C GLY A 67 -2.95 12.68 13.07
N SER A 68 -2.12 13.33 12.23
CA SER A 68 -2.56 13.86 10.96
C SER A 68 -1.47 13.93 9.89
N THR A 69 -1.88 13.83 8.62
CA THR A 69 -1.02 13.98 7.45
C THR A 69 -0.45 15.39 7.35
N ASN A 70 0.85 15.47 7.06
CA ASN A 70 1.59 16.71 6.89
C ASN A 70 2.17 16.81 5.46
N TYR A 71 1.30 16.85 4.47
CA TYR A 71 1.69 16.88 3.06
C TYR A 71 1.73 18.31 2.49
N LEU A 72 2.47 18.49 1.39
CA LEU A 72 2.59 19.78 0.70
C LEU A 72 1.24 20.33 0.22
N GLY A 73 0.30 19.45 -0.13
CA GLY A 73 -1.04 19.85 -0.59
C GLY A 73 -1.94 20.45 0.50
N ALA A 74 -1.57 20.33 1.78
CA ALA A 74 -2.31 20.88 2.91
C ALA A 74 -2.01 22.38 3.14
N TYR A 75 -0.98 22.92 2.48
CA TYR A 75 -0.50 24.28 2.68
C TYR A 75 -0.78 25.17 1.47
N ASP A 76 -1.07 26.43 1.73
CA ASP A 76 -1.08 27.46 0.69
C ASP A 76 0.37 27.86 0.31
N ARG A 77 0.52 28.65 -0.76
CA ARG A 77 1.80 29.18 -1.28
C ARG A 77 2.64 29.91 -0.21
N TYR A 78 2.00 30.41 0.83
CA TYR A 78 2.63 31.13 1.95
C TYR A 78 3.03 30.21 3.11
N GLY A 79 2.80 28.89 3.03
CA GLY A 79 3.16 27.93 4.08
C GLY A 79 2.18 27.85 5.25
N ASN A 80 0.98 28.42 5.11
CA ASN A 80 -0.09 28.35 6.11
C ASN A 80 -0.96 27.11 5.84
N LEU A 81 -1.33 26.38 6.89
CA LEU A 81 -2.18 25.20 6.80
C LEU A 81 -3.61 25.62 6.45
N ILE A 82 -4.16 25.11 5.35
CA ILE A 82 -5.44 25.58 4.78
C ILE A 82 -6.61 25.33 5.74
N ARG A 83 -6.62 24.17 6.41
CA ARG A 83 -7.67 23.78 7.36
C ARG A 83 -7.56 24.44 8.75
N ALA A 84 -6.44 25.11 9.05
CA ALA A 84 -6.25 25.70 10.37
C ALA A 84 -6.97 27.04 10.49
N ALA A 85 -7.48 27.36 11.68
CA ALA A 85 -8.06 28.67 11.94
C ALA A 85 -6.98 29.78 11.76
N PRO A 86 -7.37 30.99 11.31
CA PRO A 86 -6.44 32.12 11.22
C PRO A 86 -5.75 32.36 12.56
N GLY A 87 -4.42 32.29 12.59
CA GLY A 87 -3.63 32.44 13.83
C GLY A 87 -3.32 31.14 14.57
N TRP A 88 -3.71 29.97 14.04
CA TRP A 88 -3.26 28.69 14.58
C TRP A 88 -1.74 28.60 14.52
N GLN A 89 -1.13 28.45 15.69
CA GLN A 89 0.30 28.21 15.82
C GLN A 89 0.51 26.84 16.42
N ARG A 90 1.41 26.08 15.81
CA ARG A 90 1.81 24.78 16.34
C ARG A 90 2.44 24.98 17.73
N ASN A 91 1.78 24.49 18.77
CA ASN A 91 2.35 24.42 20.11
C ASN A 91 3.61 23.55 20.05
N LYS A 92 4.80 24.16 20.10
CA LYS A 92 6.10 23.45 20.19
C LYS A 92 6.31 22.75 21.55
N ALA A 93 5.27 22.60 22.37
CA ALA A 93 5.39 22.41 23.83
C ALA A 93 4.67 21.17 24.39
N GLU A 94 4.77 20.01 23.72
CA GLU A 94 4.36 18.73 24.34
C GLU A 94 5.50 17.79 24.71
N ASN A 95 6.74 18.06 24.26
CA ASN A 95 7.90 17.23 24.65
C ASN A 95 8.62 17.69 25.93
N THR A 96 8.23 18.82 26.53
CA THR A 96 8.88 19.35 27.74
C THR A 96 8.09 19.15 29.03
N LYS A 97 6.84 18.69 28.96
CA LYS A 97 5.95 18.58 30.14
C LYS A 97 5.97 17.22 30.85
N LYS A 98 6.65 16.20 30.32
CA LYS A 98 6.73 14.88 30.98
C LYS A 98 7.86 14.73 32.01
N ASP A 99 8.78 15.68 32.10
CA ASP A 99 9.91 15.62 33.05
C ASP A 99 9.76 16.55 34.26
N SER A 100 8.67 17.33 34.36
CA SER A 100 8.48 18.35 35.40
C SER A 100 7.33 18.08 36.38
N GLU A 101 6.82 16.85 36.45
CA GLU A 101 5.83 16.42 37.47
C GLU A 101 6.46 15.40 38.43
N LYS A 102 7.60 15.78 39.04
CA LYS A 102 8.10 15.17 40.27
C LYS A 102 8.73 16.25 41.13
N GLY A 103 7.94 16.87 42.00
CA GLY A 103 8.46 17.72 43.06
C GLY A 103 7.55 18.88 43.41
N ALA A 104 6.52 18.62 44.21
CA ALA A 104 5.99 19.57 45.20
C ALA A 104 4.98 18.83 46.09
N GLU A 105 5.47 18.23 47.17
CA GLU A 105 4.66 17.88 48.32
C GLU A 105 4.97 18.86 49.47
N GLN A 106 3.91 19.16 50.23
CA GLN A 106 3.82 19.77 51.56
C GLN A 106 3.84 21.30 51.69
N ALA A 107 2.66 21.86 51.98
CA ALA A 107 2.27 22.19 53.36
C ALA A 107 0.75 22.39 53.45
N THR A 108 0.13 21.82 54.49
CA THR A 108 -1.29 21.99 54.87
C THR A 108 -1.28 22.51 56.32
N GLN A 109 -1.97 23.60 56.70
CA GLN A 109 -3.36 23.70 57.20
C GLN A 109 -3.52 25.07 57.93
N PRO A 110 -4.70 25.48 58.46
CA PRO A 110 -6.08 25.38 57.95
C PRO A 110 -6.88 26.70 58.15
N GLY A 111 -8.08 26.81 57.57
CA GLY A 111 -9.11 27.72 58.08
C GLY A 111 -10.13 28.24 57.05
N GLY A 112 -11.39 27.87 57.24
CA GLY A 112 -12.54 28.56 56.64
C GLY A 112 -13.34 27.74 55.63
N GLN A 113 -14.50 27.24 56.06
CA GLN A 113 -15.44 26.39 55.31
C GLN A 113 -16.10 27.09 54.10
N GLU A 114 -15.85 28.39 53.90
CA GLU A 114 -16.35 29.18 52.77
C GLU A 114 -15.33 29.26 51.60
N VAL A 115 -14.07 28.87 51.83
CA VAL A 115 -13.02 28.89 50.80
C VAL A 115 -13.03 27.62 49.94
N GLU A 116 -13.62 26.54 50.44
CA GLU A 116 -13.66 25.24 49.75
C GLU A 116 -14.61 25.27 48.53
N ASP A 117 -15.79 25.89 48.66
CA ASP A 117 -16.75 26.06 47.57
C ASP A 117 -16.23 27.03 46.47
N ASP A 118 -15.53 28.10 46.85
CA ASP A 118 -14.92 29.06 45.91
C ASP A 118 -13.70 28.45 45.18
N LEU A 119 -12.89 27.64 45.86
CA LEU A 119 -11.80 26.89 45.24
C LEU A 119 -12.33 25.79 44.31
N GLU A 120 -13.41 25.10 44.68
CA GLU A 120 -14.02 24.07 43.82
C GLU A 120 -14.72 24.69 42.60
N MET A 121 -15.41 25.82 42.75
CA MET A 121 -15.99 26.57 41.63
C MET A 121 -14.92 27.16 40.70
N SER A 122 -13.80 27.67 41.24
CA SER A 122 -12.68 28.15 40.43
C SER A 122 -11.99 27.01 39.69
N ALA A 123 -11.81 25.85 40.32
CA ALA A 123 -11.26 24.65 39.69
C ALA A 123 -12.17 24.13 38.56
N ARG A 124 -13.49 24.08 38.75
CA ARG A 124 -14.45 23.72 37.69
C ARG A 124 -14.45 24.74 36.53
N ARG A 125 -14.32 26.03 36.83
CA ARG A 125 -14.22 27.09 35.82
C ARG A 125 -12.90 27.02 35.05
N ASP A 126 -11.81 26.68 35.71
CA ASP A 126 -10.50 26.45 35.10
C ASP A 126 -10.48 25.16 34.30
N GLU A 127 -11.17 24.10 34.72
CA GLU A 127 -11.38 22.89 33.94
C GLU A 127 -12.27 23.14 32.72
N GLN A 128 -13.32 23.95 32.84
CA GLN A 128 -14.15 24.38 31.70
C GLN A 128 -13.39 25.30 30.74
N LYS A 129 -12.59 26.24 31.25
CA LYS A 129 -11.69 27.09 30.43
C LYS A 129 -10.59 26.26 29.77
N LYS A 130 -9.98 25.30 30.48
CA LYS A 130 -9.01 24.34 29.91
C LYS A 130 -9.68 23.41 28.90
N GLY A 131 -10.94 23.04 29.09
CA GLY A 131 -11.74 22.24 28.17
C GLY A 131 -12.04 22.99 26.87
N ASN A 132 -12.50 24.24 26.97
CA ASN A 132 -12.73 25.11 25.81
C ASN A 132 -11.42 25.46 25.09
N ALA A 133 -10.35 25.80 25.82
CA ALA A 133 -9.03 26.08 25.21
C ALA A 133 -8.39 24.82 24.57
N LYS A 134 -8.67 23.62 25.09
CA LYS A 134 -8.26 22.35 24.46
C LYS A 134 -9.05 22.04 23.19
N GLN A 135 -10.31 22.48 23.08
CA GLN A 135 -11.09 22.35 21.86
C GLN A 135 -10.66 23.37 20.79
N GLU A 136 -10.32 24.60 21.17
CA GLU A 136 -9.83 25.64 20.24
C GLU A 136 -8.47 25.32 19.60
N ASN A 137 -7.63 24.52 20.26
CA ASN A 137 -6.32 24.13 19.72
C ASN A 137 -6.33 22.85 18.86
N GLN A 138 -7.46 22.14 18.79
CA GLN A 138 -7.58 20.94 17.96
C GLN A 138 -7.82 21.33 16.51
N LEU A 139 -6.96 20.84 15.62
CA LEU A 139 -7.15 21.03 14.18
C LEU A 139 -8.46 20.36 13.73
N PRO A 140 -9.20 20.97 12.79
CA PRO A 140 -10.30 20.31 12.12
C PRO A 140 -9.85 18.99 11.49
N PRO A 141 -10.77 18.03 11.27
CA PRO A 141 -10.46 16.79 10.59
C PRO A 141 -9.90 17.06 9.18
N GLU A 142 -9.11 16.11 8.70
CA GLU A 142 -8.41 16.23 7.42
C GLU A 142 -9.39 16.40 6.26
N THR A 143 -9.11 17.39 5.42
CA THR A 143 -9.83 17.56 4.16
C THR A 143 -9.16 16.73 3.08
N ALA A 144 -9.89 16.42 2.01
CA ALA A 144 -9.34 15.67 0.88
C ALA A 144 -8.04 16.30 0.33
N GLU A 145 -7.92 17.63 0.34
CA GLU A 145 -6.72 18.36 -0.10
C GLU A 145 -5.48 18.05 0.74
N ASP A 146 -5.67 17.91 2.05
CA ASP A 146 -4.60 17.62 3.00
C ASP A 146 -3.98 16.24 2.76
N LEU A 147 -4.79 15.30 2.25
CA LEU A 147 -4.36 13.96 1.88
C LEU A 147 -3.54 13.91 0.58
N ARG A 148 -3.28 15.05 -0.09
CA ARG A 148 -2.50 15.09 -1.34
C ARG A 148 -1.01 15.29 -1.07
N PRO A 149 -0.15 14.26 -1.24
CA PRO A 149 1.29 14.41 -1.11
C PRO A 149 1.90 15.27 -2.22
N PHE A 150 1.33 15.21 -3.43
CA PHE A 150 1.84 15.91 -4.60
C PHE A 150 0.84 16.97 -5.06
N PRO A 151 1.15 18.27 -4.91
CA PRO A 151 0.21 19.34 -5.26
C PRO A 151 -0.25 19.30 -6.72
N MET A 152 0.62 18.91 -7.66
CA MET A 152 0.29 18.86 -9.08
C MET A 152 -0.57 17.65 -9.50
N ASN A 153 -0.63 16.60 -8.68
CA ASN A 153 -1.41 15.40 -8.98
C ASN A 153 -2.64 15.34 -8.08
N HIS A 154 -3.79 15.78 -8.59
CA HIS A 154 -5.04 15.85 -7.81
C HIS A 154 -5.70 14.49 -7.61
N HIS A 155 -5.35 13.48 -8.43
CA HIS A 155 -5.96 12.15 -8.35
C HIS A 155 -5.33 11.30 -7.26
N PHE A 156 -4.02 11.43 -7.04
CA PHE A 156 -3.33 10.64 -6.02
C PHE A 156 -3.53 11.25 -4.62
N ARG A 157 -4.15 10.47 -3.73
CA ARG A 157 -4.38 10.82 -2.33
C ARG A 157 -3.86 9.70 -1.44
N SER A 158 -3.33 10.06 -0.28
CA SER A 158 -2.92 9.14 0.77
C SER A 158 -4.17 8.51 1.39
N GLN A 159 -4.49 7.30 0.96
CA GLN A 159 -5.57 6.51 1.56
C GLN A 159 -5.21 6.12 3.00
N PRO A 160 -6.20 5.94 3.89
CA PRO A 160 -5.93 5.53 5.25
C PRO A 160 -5.34 4.12 5.29
N VAL A 161 -4.53 3.83 6.31
CA VAL A 161 -3.97 2.50 6.57
C VAL A 161 -4.66 1.85 7.75
N LEU A 162 -4.66 0.52 7.82
CA LEU A 162 -5.25 -0.19 8.95
C LEU A 162 -4.52 0.18 10.25
N SER A 163 -5.26 0.56 11.29
CA SER A 163 -4.71 0.73 12.65
C SER A 163 -4.16 -0.59 13.20
N GLU A 164 -3.27 -0.52 14.18
CA GLU A 164 -2.68 -1.72 14.81
C GLU A 164 -3.76 -2.59 15.47
N ASP A 165 -4.71 -1.97 16.16
CA ASP A 165 -5.85 -2.63 16.78
C ASP A 165 -6.73 -3.37 15.76
N LEU A 166 -6.99 -2.74 14.60
CA LEU A 166 -7.78 -3.35 13.54
C LEU A 166 -7.07 -4.57 12.93
N ARG A 167 -5.75 -4.50 12.77
CA ARG A 167 -4.95 -5.64 12.30
C ARG A 167 -5.02 -6.81 13.27
N GLU A 168 -4.96 -6.53 14.57
CA GLU A 168 -5.08 -7.56 15.61
C GLU A 168 -6.50 -8.16 15.64
N ALA A 169 -7.54 -7.33 15.53
CA ALA A 169 -8.93 -7.79 15.47
C ALA A 169 -9.18 -8.72 14.27
N ILE A 170 -8.69 -8.35 13.08
CA ILE A 170 -8.76 -9.20 11.88
C ILE A 170 -8.06 -10.54 12.11
N TYR A 171 -6.86 -10.52 12.69
CA TYR A 171 -6.10 -11.74 12.98
C TYR A 171 -6.84 -12.65 13.97
N GLN A 172 -7.40 -12.08 15.05
CA GLN A 172 -8.18 -12.85 16.02
C GLN A 172 -9.43 -13.46 15.39
N ARG A 173 -10.16 -12.69 14.58
CA ARG A 173 -11.38 -13.16 13.91
C ARG A 173 -11.12 -14.36 13.00
N VAL A 174 -10.03 -14.34 12.23
CA VAL A 174 -9.69 -15.43 11.30
C VAL A 174 -9.03 -16.60 12.04
N LYS A 175 -8.07 -16.34 12.92
CA LYS A 175 -7.24 -17.39 13.53
C LYS A 175 -7.87 -18.04 14.76
N ARG A 176 -8.52 -17.26 15.62
CA ARG A 176 -9.14 -17.75 16.86
C ARG A 176 -10.58 -18.18 16.62
N ASP A 177 -11.37 -17.32 16.01
CA ASP A 177 -12.81 -17.58 15.83
C ASP A 177 -13.10 -18.43 14.57
N GLY A 178 -12.06 -18.74 13.77
CA GLY A 178 -12.18 -19.61 12.60
C GLY A 178 -12.96 -19.00 11.43
N ALA A 179 -13.15 -17.67 11.41
CA ALA A 179 -13.87 -17.01 10.32
C ALA A 179 -13.18 -17.22 8.97
N THR A 180 -13.97 -17.34 7.91
CA THR A 180 -13.44 -17.28 6.55
C THR A 180 -12.93 -15.87 6.26
N VAL A 181 -11.95 -15.77 5.34
CA VAL A 181 -11.39 -14.49 4.89
C VAL A 181 -12.47 -13.60 4.29
N ALA A 182 -13.42 -14.18 3.55
CA ALA A 182 -14.54 -13.47 2.94
C ALA A 182 -15.45 -12.83 4.01
N LEU A 183 -15.78 -13.58 5.06
CA LEU A 183 -16.61 -13.06 6.14
C LEU A 183 -15.91 -11.92 6.89
N ALA A 184 -14.63 -12.08 7.22
CA ALA A 184 -13.84 -11.02 7.86
C ALA A 184 -13.73 -9.77 6.96
N SER A 185 -13.64 -9.95 5.63
CA SER A 185 -13.60 -8.86 4.66
C SER A 185 -14.88 -8.03 4.68
N VAL A 186 -16.05 -8.68 4.71
CA VAL A 186 -17.35 -8.00 4.81
C VAL A 186 -17.51 -7.29 6.16
N GLU A 187 -17.14 -7.95 7.26
CA GLU A 187 -17.31 -7.42 8.62
C GLU A 187 -16.48 -6.15 8.86
N PHE A 188 -15.22 -6.15 8.42
CA PHE A 188 -14.30 -5.02 8.62
C PHE A 188 -14.25 -4.05 7.44
N GLY A 189 -14.90 -4.34 6.32
CA GLY A 189 -14.86 -3.52 5.10
C GLY A 189 -13.47 -3.42 4.49
N VAL A 190 -12.73 -4.53 4.45
CA VAL A 190 -11.35 -4.64 3.97
C VAL A 190 -11.29 -5.70 2.87
N SER A 191 -10.54 -5.52 1.78
CA SER A 191 -10.45 -6.52 0.69
C SER A 191 -9.90 -7.88 1.14
N ASN A 192 -10.34 -8.96 0.48
CA ASN A 192 -9.89 -10.34 0.76
C ASN A 192 -8.36 -10.48 0.72
N GLU A 193 -7.72 -9.86 -0.28
CA GLU A 193 -6.27 -9.88 -0.46
C GLU A 193 -5.55 -9.21 0.72
N ARG A 194 -6.07 -8.06 1.19
CA ARG A 194 -5.51 -7.33 2.33
C ARG A 194 -5.71 -8.09 3.63
N VAL A 195 -6.88 -8.70 3.86
CA VAL A 195 -7.12 -9.55 5.04
C VAL A 195 -6.10 -10.71 5.07
N GLY A 196 -5.90 -11.40 3.95
CA GLY A 196 -4.90 -12.47 3.85
C GLY A 196 -3.47 -12.00 4.11
N ALA A 197 -3.10 -10.80 3.63
CA ALA A 197 -1.80 -10.19 3.93
C ALA A 197 -1.63 -9.84 5.41
N VAL A 198 -2.65 -9.25 6.03
CA VAL A 198 -2.65 -8.90 7.47
C VAL A 198 -2.44 -10.14 8.32
N VAL A 199 -3.20 -11.22 8.05
CA VAL A 199 -3.08 -12.47 8.81
C VAL A 199 -1.68 -13.06 8.69
N ARG A 200 -1.08 -13.07 7.49
CA ARG A 200 0.30 -13.55 7.28
C ARG A 200 1.33 -12.71 8.02
N LEU A 201 1.24 -11.38 7.94
CA LEU A 201 2.19 -10.48 8.61
C LEU A 201 2.06 -10.55 10.13
N LYS A 202 0.83 -10.64 10.66
CA LYS A 202 0.60 -10.80 12.09
C LYS A 202 1.08 -12.15 12.62
N GLN A 203 0.92 -13.22 11.84
CA GLN A 203 1.48 -14.53 12.20
C GLN A 203 3.02 -14.44 12.33
N LEU A 204 3.69 -13.82 11.37
CA LEU A 204 5.14 -13.59 11.41
C LEU A 204 5.55 -12.70 12.61
N GLU A 205 4.79 -11.66 12.92
CA GLU A 205 5.00 -10.81 14.10
C GLU A 205 4.96 -11.63 15.40
N LYS A 206 3.95 -12.49 15.57
CA LYS A 206 3.85 -13.38 16.75
C LYS A 206 5.00 -14.38 16.80
N GLU A 207 5.43 -14.92 15.67
CA GLU A 207 6.60 -15.82 15.59
C GLU A 207 7.90 -15.10 15.96
N TRP A 208 8.09 -13.85 15.55
CA TRP A 208 9.24 -13.04 15.94
C TRP A 208 9.26 -12.75 17.44
N ILE A 209 8.09 -12.44 18.01
CA ILE A 209 7.94 -12.29 19.47
C ILE A 209 8.28 -13.61 20.17
N ALA A 210 7.78 -14.74 19.68
CA ALA A 210 8.09 -16.06 20.24
C ALA A 210 9.58 -16.41 20.15
N GLN A 211 10.25 -15.97 19.08
CA GLN A 211 11.71 -16.10 18.90
C GLN A 211 12.52 -15.07 19.73
N GLY A 212 11.86 -14.13 20.43
CA GLY A 212 12.53 -13.08 21.19
C GLY A 212 13.22 -12.01 20.33
N LYS A 213 12.85 -11.87 19.06
CA LYS A 213 13.41 -10.83 18.18
C LYS A 213 12.87 -9.45 18.56
N ARG A 214 13.75 -8.45 18.56
CA ARG A 214 13.38 -7.07 18.87
C ARG A 214 12.59 -6.45 17.71
N LEU A 215 11.36 -6.01 18.00
CA LEU A 215 10.51 -5.31 17.04
C LEU A 215 10.85 -3.81 16.96
N ALA A 216 10.61 -3.21 15.80
CA ALA A 216 10.85 -1.79 15.53
C ALA A 216 9.66 -0.89 15.96
N ILE A 217 9.19 -1.05 17.21
CA ILE A 217 7.98 -0.38 17.74
C ILE A 217 8.06 1.17 17.67
N PRO A 218 9.17 1.83 18.05
CA PRO A 218 9.24 3.29 17.98
C PRO A 218 9.12 3.81 16.55
N TYR A 219 9.68 3.07 15.59
CA TYR A 219 9.60 3.40 14.18
C TYR A 219 8.17 3.22 13.64
N SER A 220 7.53 2.07 13.91
CA SER A 220 6.18 1.83 13.42
C SER A 220 5.17 2.83 14.00
N LYS A 221 5.29 3.18 15.27
CA LYS A 221 4.44 4.19 15.91
C LYS A 221 4.63 5.57 15.26
N ALA A 222 5.87 6.01 15.11
CA ALA A 222 6.17 7.30 14.48
C ALA A 222 5.65 7.39 13.04
N VAL A 223 5.72 6.30 12.27
CA VAL A 223 5.18 6.25 10.90
C VAL A 223 3.65 6.26 10.90
N LEU A 224 2.99 5.51 11.80
CA LEU A 224 1.53 5.49 11.92
C LEU A 224 0.96 6.85 12.30
N ASP A 225 1.67 7.62 13.13
CA ASP A 225 1.27 8.98 13.52
C ASP A 225 1.31 9.99 12.35
N MET A 226 2.01 9.67 11.26
CA MET A 226 2.15 10.52 10.05
C MET A 226 1.11 10.24 8.96
N VAL A 227 0.42 9.11 9.03
CA VAL A 227 -0.49 8.63 7.98
C VAL A 227 -1.92 8.52 8.54
N PRO A 228 -2.95 8.70 7.69
CA PRO A 228 -4.31 8.55 8.16
C PRO A 228 -4.55 7.06 8.47
N THR A 229 -5.31 6.77 9.52
CA THR A 229 -5.59 5.38 9.92
C THR A 229 -7.08 5.12 10.02
N THR A 230 -7.50 3.89 9.71
CA THR A 230 -8.86 3.43 10.03
C THR A 230 -8.86 2.77 11.40
N PRO A 231 -9.51 3.38 12.41
CA PRO A 231 -9.57 2.82 13.76
C PRO A 231 -10.46 1.59 13.80
N TYR A 232 -10.16 0.67 14.71
CA TYR A 232 -11.07 -0.43 15.02
C TYR A 232 -12.19 0.05 15.94
N VAL A 233 -13.44 -0.11 15.48
CA VAL A 233 -14.62 0.15 16.29
C VAL A 233 -15.09 -1.18 16.89
N ASP A 234 -14.73 -1.40 18.15
CA ASP A 234 -15.12 -2.61 18.88
C ASP A 234 -16.62 -2.53 19.23
N PRO A 235 -17.47 -3.44 18.68
CA PRO A 235 -18.92 -3.41 18.89
C PRO A 235 -19.33 -3.85 20.30
N THR A 236 -18.45 -4.49 21.06
CA THR A 236 -18.75 -4.96 22.43
C THR A 236 -18.83 -3.81 23.44
N LYS A 237 -18.17 -2.69 23.14
CA LYS A 237 -18.16 -1.50 24.01
C LYS A 237 -19.48 -0.74 23.88
N ALA A 238 -20.09 -0.41 25.02
CA ALA A 238 -21.37 0.31 25.07
C ALA A 238 -21.36 1.64 24.27
N LYS A 239 -20.23 2.36 24.27
CA LYS A 239 -20.05 3.61 23.50
C LYS A 239 -20.18 3.42 21.98
N ASN A 240 -19.88 2.22 21.49
CA ASN A 240 -19.79 1.90 20.07
C ASN A 240 -20.99 1.09 19.56
N LYS A 241 -21.95 0.74 20.43
CA LYS A 241 -23.06 -0.17 20.10
C LYS A 241 -23.89 0.27 18.90
N TYR A 242 -23.99 1.58 18.66
CA TYR A 242 -24.75 2.19 17.56
C TYR A 242 -23.86 2.76 16.45
N ILE A 243 -22.54 2.64 16.59
CA ILE A 243 -21.57 3.14 15.61
C ILE A 243 -21.33 2.04 14.58
N ARG A 244 -21.58 2.33 13.31
CA ARG A 244 -21.29 1.39 12.23
C ARG A 244 -19.77 1.29 12.03
N PRO A 245 -19.24 0.08 11.75
CA PRO A 245 -17.85 -0.08 11.34
C PRO A 245 -17.52 0.82 10.15
N ILE A 246 -16.34 1.44 10.18
CA ILE A 246 -15.86 2.29 9.09
C ILE A 246 -15.34 1.38 7.98
N THR A 247 -15.92 1.50 6.79
CA THR A 247 -15.44 0.78 5.61
C THR A 247 -14.06 1.31 5.21
N HIS A 248 -13.04 0.45 5.21
CA HIS A 248 -11.67 0.85 4.90
C HIS A 248 -11.45 1.07 3.40
N GLU A 249 -11.98 0.17 2.57
CA GLU A 249 -11.89 0.24 1.11
C GLU A 249 -13.11 -0.38 0.44
N ALA A 250 -13.27 -0.15 -0.87
CA ALA A 250 -14.35 -0.74 -1.64
C ALA A 250 -14.10 -2.25 -1.84
N ILE A 251 -14.91 -3.08 -1.17
CA ILE A 251 -14.78 -4.54 -1.22
C ILE A 251 -15.40 -5.19 -2.48
N ASN A 252 -16.19 -4.41 -3.24
CA ASN A 252 -16.95 -4.90 -4.40
C ASN A 252 -16.35 -4.44 -5.74
N ASP A 253 -15.13 -3.91 -5.74
CA ASP A 253 -14.48 -3.45 -6.96
C ASP A 253 -14.15 -4.60 -7.91
N LEU A 254 -14.49 -4.41 -9.18
CA LEU A 254 -14.33 -5.37 -10.26
C LEU A 254 -13.18 -4.98 -11.18
N ILE A 255 -12.34 -5.95 -11.53
CA ILE A 255 -11.31 -5.76 -12.55
C ILE A 255 -11.99 -5.66 -13.93
N VAL A 256 -11.67 -4.59 -14.67
CA VAL A 256 -12.18 -4.38 -16.04
C VAL A 256 -11.56 -5.40 -16.99
N HIS A 257 -12.38 -6.35 -17.46
CA HIS A 257 -11.94 -7.39 -18.39
C HIS A 257 -11.68 -6.77 -19.78
N PRO A 258 -10.65 -7.22 -20.53
CA PRO A 258 -10.37 -6.66 -21.86
C PRO A 258 -11.56 -6.75 -22.84
N ALA A 259 -12.33 -7.84 -22.79
CA ALA A 259 -13.51 -8.01 -23.65
C ALA A 259 -14.59 -6.92 -23.44
N THR A 260 -14.71 -6.39 -22.21
CA THR A 260 -15.73 -5.38 -21.88
C THR A 260 -15.29 -3.95 -22.19
N ARG A 261 -14.11 -3.75 -22.80
CA ARG A 261 -13.62 -2.40 -23.18
C ARG A 261 -14.17 -1.92 -24.51
N GLN A 262 -14.79 -2.81 -25.29
CA GLN A 262 -15.38 -2.46 -26.57
C GLN A 262 -16.69 -1.71 -26.36
N GLN A 263 -16.95 -0.73 -27.22
CA GLN A 263 -18.25 -0.07 -27.27
C GLN A 263 -19.17 -0.87 -28.20
N LEU A 264 -20.22 -1.48 -27.66
CA LEU A 264 -21.17 -2.30 -28.42
C LEU A 264 -22.57 -1.68 -28.37
N PHE A 265 -23.21 -1.60 -29.54
CA PHE A 265 -24.62 -1.25 -29.68
C PHE A 265 -25.34 -2.45 -30.29
N VAL A 266 -25.89 -3.31 -29.43
CA VAL A 266 -26.52 -4.56 -29.85
C VAL A 266 -27.96 -4.28 -30.28
N PRO A 267 -28.34 -4.46 -31.56
CA PRO A 267 -29.72 -4.33 -31.97
C PRO A 267 -30.54 -5.48 -31.37
N VAL A 268 -31.58 -5.13 -30.62
CA VAL A 268 -32.51 -6.06 -30.00
C VAL A 268 -33.95 -5.66 -30.34
N ALA A 269 -34.88 -6.61 -30.26
CA ALA A 269 -36.29 -6.30 -30.40
C ALA A 269 -36.72 -5.27 -29.35
N GLU A 270 -37.66 -4.39 -29.71
CA GLU A 270 -38.16 -3.30 -28.86
C GLU A 270 -38.73 -3.78 -27.52
N SER A 271 -39.29 -4.99 -27.48
CA SER A 271 -39.87 -5.61 -26.29
C SER A 271 -38.91 -6.52 -25.52
N ARG A 272 -37.66 -6.68 -25.97
CA ARG A 272 -36.70 -7.59 -25.31
C ARG A 272 -36.23 -7.00 -23.98
N HIS A 273 -36.37 -7.78 -22.91
CA HIS A 273 -35.76 -7.48 -21.63
C HIS A 273 -34.26 -7.84 -21.66
N PHE A 274 -33.40 -6.85 -21.90
CA PHE A 274 -31.95 -7.04 -21.99
C PHE A 274 -31.29 -6.97 -20.62
N THR A 275 -30.79 -8.11 -20.11
CA THR A 275 -30.24 -8.23 -18.75
C THR A 275 -28.70 -8.11 -18.71
N ARG A 276 -28.12 -8.07 -17.50
CA ARG A 276 -26.65 -8.14 -17.31
C ARG A 276 -26.04 -9.44 -17.84
N VAL A 277 -26.80 -10.54 -17.82
CA VAL A 277 -26.38 -11.83 -18.37
C VAL A 277 -26.34 -11.77 -19.90
N ASP A 278 -27.35 -11.15 -20.52
CA ASP A 278 -27.35 -10.90 -21.97
C ASP A 278 -26.19 -9.98 -22.38
N ALA A 279 -25.94 -8.92 -21.60
CA ALA A 279 -24.82 -8.01 -21.83
C ALA A 279 -23.47 -8.72 -21.72
N GLY A 280 -23.27 -9.59 -20.73
CA GLY A 280 -22.06 -10.40 -20.60
C GLY A 280 -21.81 -11.27 -21.83
N LYS A 281 -22.84 -12.00 -22.28
CA LYS A 281 -22.80 -12.84 -23.49
C LYS A 281 -22.57 -12.03 -24.76
N ALA A 282 -23.07 -10.80 -24.83
CA ALA A 282 -22.85 -9.92 -25.97
C ALA A 282 -21.38 -9.49 -26.10
N PHE A 283 -20.64 -9.37 -24.99
CA PHE A 283 -19.20 -9.10 -25.02
C PHE A 283 -18.39 -10.36 -25.32
N ASP A 284 -18.68 -11.47 -24.64
CA ASP A 284 -18.01 -12.76 -24.85
C ASP A 284 -18.93 -13.88 -24.30
N ASN A 285 -19.06 -14.98 -25.05
CA ASN A 285 -19.91 -16.11 -24.70
C ASN A 285 -19.55 -16.75 -23.35
N ASN A 286 -18.28 -16.70 -22.95
CA ASN A 286 -17.78 -17.31 -21.71
C ASN A 286 -17.69 -16.32 -20.55
N LEU A 287 -18.09 -15.06 -20.74
CA LEU A 287 -17.98 -14.03 -19.72
C LEU A 287 -19.13 -14.11 -18.73
N LEU A 288 -18.78 -14.33 -17.46
CA LEU A 288 -19.72 -14.26 -16.35
C LEU A 288 -20.25 -12.83 -16.17
N PRO A 289 -21.52 -12.66 -15.72
CA PRO A 289 -22.07 -11.35 -15.42
C PRO A 289 -21.29 -10.68 -14.28
N ALA A 290 -21.43 -9.36 -14.15
CA ALA A 290 -20.75 -8.60 -13.10
C ALA A 290 -21.03 -9.17 -11.70
N ASP A 291 -22.28 -9.47 -11.40
CA ASP A 291 -22.76 -9.99 -10.10
C ASP A 291 -21.99 -11.22 -9.61
N ASP A 292 -21.63 -12.14 -10.51
CA ASP A 292 -20.92 -13.39 -10.18
C ASP A 292 -19.39 -13.21 -10.13
N ARG A 293 -18.88 -12.13 -10.72
CA ARG A 293 -17.43 -11.82 -10.77
C ARG A 293 -16.96 -11.00 -9.57
N ILE A 294 -17.87 -10.41 -8.80
CA ILE A 294 -17.53 -9.61 -7.62
C ILE A 294 -16.80 -10.52 -6.61
N PRO A 295 -15.82 -10.02 -5.85
CA PRO A 295 -15.14 -10.83 -4.82
C PRO A 295 -16.08 -11.46 -3.78
N HIS A 296 -17.24 -10.83 -3.55
CA HIS A 296 -18.28 -11.21 -2.59
C HIS A 296 -19.65 -11.37 -3.28
N PRO A 297 -19.85 -12.42 -4.09
CA PRO A 297 -21.14 -12.65 -4.77
C PRO A 297 -22.27 -12.97 -3.78
N GLU A 298 -21.91 -13.49 -2.60
CA GLU A 298 -22.82 -13.79 -1.49
C GLU A 298 -23.62 -12.57 -1.01
N LEU A 299 -23.04 -11.36 -1.08
CA LEU A 299 -23.73 -10.12 -0.69
C LEU A 299 -24.89 -9.80 -1.63
N VAL A 300 -24.72 -10.05 -2.93
CA VAL A 300 -25.77 -9.85 -3.93
C VAL A 300 -26.92 -10.82 -3.67
N LEU A 301 -26.61 -12.07 -3.32
CA LEU A 301 -27.63 -13.06 -2.97
C LEU A 301 -28.38 -12.66 -1.70
N ALA A 302 -27.67 -12.26 -0.65
CA ALA A 302 -28.27 -11.83 0.62
C ALA A 302 -29.22 -10.63 0.43
N GLU A 303 -28.84 -9.67 -0.43
CA GLU A 303 -29.69 -8.52 -0.76
C GLU A 303 -30.92 -8.93 -1.58
N ARG A 304 -30.77 -9.84 -2.55
CA ARG A 304 -31.89 -10.39 -3.32
C ARG A 304 -32.87 -11.14 -2.43
N GLU A 305 -32.38 -11.96 -1.51
CA GLU A 305 -33.21 -12.67 -0.53
C GLU A 305 -33.96 -11.68 0.38
N SER A 306 -33.30 -10.59 0.78
CA SER A 306 -33.93 -9.50 1.54
C SER A 306 -35.03 -8.83 0.74
N ALA A 307 -34.79 -8.54 -0.54
CA ALA A 307 -35.77 -7.91 -1.44
C ALA A 307 -36.96 -8.83 -1.75
N MET A 308 -36.77 -10.16 -1.72
CA MET A 308 -37.85 -11.15 -1.83
C MET A 308 -38.72 -11.24 -0.56
N GLY A 309 -38.32 -10.60 0.54
CA GLY A 309 -39.07 -10.61 1.79
C GLY A 309 -38.87 -11.86 2.65
N LEU A 310 -37.81 -12.64 2.41
CA LEU A 310 -37.46 -13.80 3.24
C LEU A 310 -37.13 -13.38 4.67
N SER A 311 -37.54 -14.19 5.65
CA SER A 311 -37.27 -13.93 7.05
C SER A 311 -35.76 -13.98 7.35
N PHE A 312 -35.33 -13.37 8.47
CA PHE A 312 -33.92 -13.40 8.87
C PHE A 312 -33.41 -14.82 9.13
N GLU A 313 -34.25 -15.68 9.70
CA GLU A 313 -33.91 -17.07 10.02
C GLU A 313 -33.71 -17.92 8.76
N GLU A 314 -34.61 -17.79 7.79
CA GLU A 314 -34.49 -18.48 6.49
C GLU A 314 -33.24 -18.03 5.74
N ARG A 315 -32.96 -16.72 5.69
CA ARG A 315 -31.74 -16.18 5.07
C ARG A 315 -30.47 -16.71 5.75
N LYS A 316 -30.49 -16.79 7.08
CA LYS A 316 -29.37 -17.35 7.85
C LYS A 316 -29.16 -18.83 7.53
N ALA A 317 -30.23 -19.62 7.42
CA ALA A 317 -30.14 -21.03 7.07
C ALA A 317 -29.54 -21.23 5.67
N LEU A 318 -30.01 -20.47 4.67
CA LEU A 318 -29.46 -20.51 3.30
C LEU A 318 -28.00 -20.08 3.25
N ALA A 319 -27.62 -19.06 4.02
CA ALA A 319 -26.23 -18.62 4.11
C ALA A 319 -25.33 -19.70 4.72
N LEU A 320 -25.78 -20.39 5.78
CA LEU A 320 -25.04 -21.50 6.39
C LEU A 320 -24.86 -22.65 5.41
N GLU A 321 -25.91 -23.04 4.68
CA GLU A 321 -25.84 -24.10 3.67
C GLU A 321 -24.83 -23.75 2.57
N ARG A 322 -24.83 -22.50 2.08
CA ARG A 322 -23.86 -22.02 1.08
C ARG A 322 -22.42 -22.10 1.60
N MET A 323 -22.21 -21.66 2.84
CA MET A 323 -20.90 -21.73 3.49
C MET A 323 -20.40 -23.17 3.59
N GLU A 324 -21.25 -24.10 4.02
CA GLU A 324 -20.93 -25.54 4.09
C GLU A 324 -20.52 -26.08 2.71
N GLN A 325 -21.29 -25.77 1.67
CA GLN A 325 -20.98 -26.19 0.30
C GLN A 325 -19.63 -25.65 -0.20
N GLU A 326 -19.27 -24.42 0.16
CA GLU A 326 -17.97 -23.83 -0.18
C GLU A 326 -16.83 -24.48 0.58
N GLU A 327 -17.03 -24.77 1.87
CA GLU A 327 -16.06 -25.50 2.68
C GLU A 327 -15.82 -26.92 2.14
N GLU A 328 -16.87 -27.61 1.69
CA GLU A 328 -16.74 -28.89 1.02
C GLU A 328 -15.94 -28.78 -0.28
N LYS A 329 -16.22 -27.77 -1.12
CA LYS A 329 -15.47 -27.53 -2.36
C LYS A 329 -14.00 -27.26 -2.06
N ARG A 330 -13.70 -26.49 -1.00
CA ARG A 330 -12.33 -26.23 -0.53
C ARG A 330 -11.66 -27.51 -0.06
N ARG A 331 -12.33 -28.31 0.77
CA ARG A 331 -11.84 -29.61 1.27
C ARG A 331 -11.53 -30.55 0.11
N ARG A 332 -12.46 -30.71 -0.85
CA ARG A 332 -12.26 -31.51 -2.06
C ARG A 332 -11.05 -31.04 -2.89
N LYS A 333 -10.80 -29.73 -2.99
CA LYS A 333 -9.60 -29.20 -3.67
C LYS A 333 -8.31 -29.55 -2.92
N GLN A 334 -8.30 -29.38 -1.60
CA GLN A 334 -7.16 -29.75 -0.75
C GLN A 334 -6.89 -31.25 -0.80
N ASP A 335 -7.93 -32.08 -0.75
CA ASP A 335 -7.81 -33.54 -0.85
C ASP A 335 -7.25 -33.96 -2.21
N LYS A 336 -7.68 -33.30 -3.30
CA LYS A 336 -7.11 -33.51 -4.65
C LYS A 336 -5.63 -33.14 -4.70
N GLU A 337 -5.24 -32.03 -4.08
CA GLU A 337 -3.86 -31.58 -4.02
C GLU A 337 -3.00 -32.55 -3.19
N GLN A 338 -3.49 -32.98 -2.03
CA GLN A 338 -2.82 -34.00 -1.21
C GLN A 338 -2.72 -35.34 -1.93
N ALA A 339 -3.78 -35.77 -2.63
CA ALA A 339 -3.76 -36.99 -3.43
C ALA A 339 -2.74 -36.88 -4.57
N TYR A 340 -2.64 -35.71 -5.22
CA TYR A 340 -1.62 -35.44 -6.22
C TYR A 340 -0.20 -35.47 -5.65
N LEU A 341 0.03 -34.90 -4.46
CA LEU A 341 1.34 -34.99 -3.79
C LEU A 341 1.68 -36.43 -3.41
N ARG A 342 0.69 -37.21 -2.96
CA ARG A 342 0.84 -38.65 -2.65
C ARG A 342 1.07 -39.50 -3.89
N SER A 343 0.61 -39.07 -5.07
CA SER A 343 0.86 -39.82 -6.31
C SER A 343 2.29 -39.64 -6.83
N LEU A 344 3.07 -38.70 -6.28
CA LEU A 344 4.49 -38.56 -6.61
C LEU A 344 5.29 -39.70 -5.99
N LYS A 345 6.09 -40.40 -6.80
CA LYS A 345 6.92 -41.51 -6.34
C LYS A 345 8.26 -40.98 -5.85
N THR A 346 8.47 -40.93 -4.53
CA THR A 346 9.76 -40.55 -3.93
C THR A 346 10.61 -41.78 -3.65
N VAL A 347 11.77 -41.89 -4.31
CA VAL A 347 12.77 -42.95 -4.09
C VAL A 347 13.94 -42.37 -3.29
N PRO A 348 14.06 -42.70 -1.98
CA PRO A 348 15.14 -42.17 -1.17
C PRO A 348 16.48 -42.79 -1.57
N LYS A 349 17.55 -41.97 -1.60
CA LYS A 349 18.94 -42.43 -1.76
C LYS A 349 19.84 -41.74 -0.74
N ARG A 350 21.09 -42.21 -0.62
CA ARG A 350 22.05 -41.76 0.40
C ARG A 350 22.19 -40.24 0.58
N ARG A 351 22.09 -39.43 -0.49
CA ARG A 351 22.29 -37.96 -0.44
C ARG A 351 21.06 -37.15 -0.85
N TRP A 352 20.19 -37.72 -1.67
CA TRP A 352 19.07 -37.02 -2.29
C TRP A 352 17.89 -37.97 -2.43
N ASP A 353 16.69 -37.43 -2.30
CA ASP A 353 15.46 -38.14 -2.61
C ASP A 353 15.03 -37.80 -4.03
N PHE A 354 14.86 -38.83 -4.87
CA PHE A 354 14.45 -38.66 -6.25
C PHE A 354 12.92 -38.69 -6.30
N VAL A 355 12.31 -37.55 -6.62
CA VAL A 355 10.85 -37.42 -6.78
C VAL A 355 10.51 -37.60 -8.26
N PHE A 356 9.84 -38.70 -8.59
CA PHE A 356 9.36 -38.98 -9.94
C PHE A 356 7.91 -38.53 -10.08
N LYS A 357 7.67 -37.69 -11.07
CA LYS A 357 6.34 -37.25 -11.48
C LYS A 357 6.02 -37.89 -12.82
N ASP A 358 4.96 -38.68 -12.85
CA ASP A 358 4.44 -39.23 -14.10
C ASP A 358 3.82 -38.10 -14.93
N VAL A 359 4.18 -38.07 -16.22
CA VAL A 359 3.73 -37.05 -17.16
C VAL A 359 3.16 -37.75 -18.39
N SER A 360 2.09 -37.18 -18.94
CA SER A 360 1.50 -37.69 -20.18
C SER A 360 2.35 -37.25 -21.38
N VAL A 361 2.70 -38.19 -22.25
CA VAL A 361 3.43 -37.89 -23.50
C VAL A 361 2.47 -37.34 -24.57
N ASP A 362 1.19 -37.70 -24.49
CA ASP A 362 0.17 -37.33 -25.47
C ASP A 362 -0.32 -35.88 -25.29
N SER A 363 0.06 -35.21 -24.19
CA SER A 363 -0.32 -33.82 -23.91
C SER A 363 0.54 -32.80 -24.68
N VAL A 364 0.79 -33.07 -25.97
CA VAL A 364 1.59 -32.21 -26.87
C VAL A 364 0.74 -31.54 -27.96
N GLY A 365 -0.55 -31.88 -28.06
CA GLY A 365 -1.46 -31.39 -29.10
C GLY A 365 -1.20 -32.01 -30.46
N ILE A 366 -2.06 -31.72 -31.44
CA ILE A 366 -2.03 -32.33 -32.78
C ILE A 366 -0.71 -32.05 -33.50
N ASP A 367 -0.21 -30.81 -33.41
CA ASP A 367 1.01 -30.36 -34.10
C ASP A 367 2.28 -30.47 -33.23
N GLY A 368 2.19 -31.08 -32.03
CA GLY A 368 3.28 -31.11 -31.05
C GLY A 368 3.58 -29.76 -30.37
N ARG A 369 2.70 -28.77 -30.53
CA ARG A 369 2.86 -27.39 -30.03
C ARG A 369 1.78 -27.02 -29.00
N ASP A 370 1.88 -27.57 -27.80
CA ASP A 370 0.97 -27.22 -26.68
C ASP A 370 1.74 -26.71 -25.45
N HIS A 371 1.32 -25.59 -24.85
CA HIS A 371 1.86 -25.02 -23.60
C HIS A 371 1.97 -26.01 -22.44
N ARG A 372 1.15 -27.07 -22.42
CA ARG A 372 1.17 -28.12 -21.40
C ARG A 372 2.21 -29.21 -21.62
N GLY A 373 2.78 -29.30 -22.82
CA GLY A 373 3.78 -30.30 -23.18
C GLY A 373 5.02 -30.21 -22.28
N VAL A 374 5.45 -31.34 -21.72
CA VAL A 374 6.60 -31.44 -20.82
C VAL A 374 7.85 -31.83 -21.61
N GLY A 375 8.95 -31.10 -21.40
CA GLY A 375 10.25 -31.38 -22.02
C GLY A 375 10.86 -30.15 -22.69
N TRP A 376 12.13 -30.27 -23.10
CA TRP A 376 12.78 -29.23 -23.89
C TRP A 376 12.35 -29.33 -25.35
N ARG A 377 11.83 -28.25 -25.93
CA ARG A 377 11.31 -28.25 -27.30
C ARG A 377 12.44 -28.27 -28.33
N TYR A 378 12.28 -29.08 -29.37
CA TYR A 378 13.20 -29.11 -30.52
C TYR A 378 12.87 -28.00 -31.53
N GLY A 379 13.88 -27.55 -32.28
CA GLY A 379 13.72 -26.54 -33.33
C GLY A 379 13.58 -25.09 -32.82
N MET A 380 13.88 -24.83 -31.54
CA MET A 380 13.84 -23.48 -30.95
C MET A 380 15.26 -23.01 -30.57
N PRO A 381 15.84 -22.00 -31.27
CA PRO A 381 17.15 -21.47 -30.91
C PRO A 381 17.10 -20.72 -29.58
N HIS A 382 18.24 -20.61 -28.90
CA HIS A 382 18.35 -19.84 -27.65
C HIS A 382 17.92 -18.39 -27.85
N GLU A 383 17.05 -17.92 -26.95
CA GLU A 383 16.52 -16.55 -26.97
C GLU A 383 17.39 -15.54 -26.21
N ASP A 384 18.59 -15.95 -25.77
CA ASP A 384 19.44 -15.15 -24.87
C ASP A 384 19.89 -13.80 -25.44
N ARG A 385 19.89 -13.68 -26.77
CA ARG A 385 20.26 -12.46 -27.52
C ARG A 385 19.05 -11.58 -27.84
N LYS A 386 17.83 -12.03 -27.56
CA LYS A 386 16.62 -11.22 -27.76
C LYS A 386 16.55 -10.13 -26.70
N ARG A 387 16.26 -8.90 -27.13
CA ARG A 387 16.06 -7.76 -26.23
C ARG A 387 14.78 -7.98 -25.41
N GLY A 388 14.86 -7.78 -24.09
CA GLY A 388 13.71 -7.91 -23.19
C GLY A 388 13.49 -9.32 -22.63
N GLN A 389 14.37 -10.29 -22.87
CA GLN A 389 14.25 -11.62 -22.30
C GLN A 389 14.42 -11.60 -20.77
N VAL A 390 13.46 -12.16 -20.04
CA VAL A 390 13.52 -12.27 -18.57
C VAL A 390 14.46 -13.41 -18.18
N LYS A 391 15.56 -13.09 -17.50
CA LYS A 391 16.57 -14.05 -16.99
C LYS A 391 16.59 -14.12 -15.46
N ILE A 392 15.54 -13.62 -14.83
CA ILE A 392 15.36 -13.53 -13.38
C ILE A 392 14.22 -14.48 -12.99
N PRO A 393 14.26 -15.16 -11.83
CA PRO A 393 13.14 -15.99 -11.38
C PRO A 393 11.83 -15.21 -11.34
N THR A 394 10.81 -15.68 -12.06
CA THR A 394 9.49 -15.05 -12.13
C THR A 394 8.52 -15.53 -11.05
N LYS A 395 8.86 -16.63 -10.38
CA LYS A 395 8.09 -17.22 -9.29
C LYS A 395 9.05 -17.68 -8.19
N VAL A 396 8.76 -17.31 -6.96
CA VAL A 396 9.43 -17.80 -5.75
C VAL A 396 8.35 -18.47 -4.93
N ASP A 397 8.41 -19.80 -4.83
CA ASP A 397 7.50 -20.56 -3.99
C ASP A 397 7.92 -20.40 -2.52
N ALA A 398 6.95 -20.21 -1.63
CA ALA A 398 7.13 -19.91 -0.22
C ALA A 398 6.86 -21.13 0.67
#